data_AF-A0A0T6BEC7-F1
#
_entry.id   AF-A0A0T6BEC7-F1
#
_cell.length_a   1.000
_cell.length_b   1.000
_cell.length_c   1.000
_cell.angle_alpha   90.00
_cell.angle_beta   90.00
_cell.angle_gamma   90.00
#
_symmetry.space_group_name_H-M   'P 1'
#
loop_
_entity.id
_entity.type
_entity.pdbx_description
1 polymer ?
#
loop_
_entity_poly.entity_id
_entity_poly.type
_entity_poly.pdbx_seq_one_letter_code
_entity_poly.pdbx_strand_id
1 'polypeptide(L)'
;MSNKILNAFSRTLPDDRPITALQVVESIDKCPAGFYPVSKTYDQDQDADLWREGSFIRKRTRYLCLSKTEGFPHLVVKEIVVINEKSLPTEGFSLLSKTADSEQKAWRKKQITYRLANRRFTTEAVTDIIICSRLKKAPEGFEFAGYDLKQYID
;
A
#
# COMPACT_ATOMS: atom_id res chain seq x y z
N MET A 1 13.55 -27.46 -14.91
CA MET A 1 12.74 -27.72 -13.69
C MET A 1 12.84 -26.53 -12.70
N SER A 2 12.81 -25.28 -13.15
CA SER A 2 13.70 -24.28 -12.54
C SER A 2 13.12 -23.00 -11.93
N ASN A 3 11.84 -22.64 -12.03
CA ASN A 3 11.39 -21.31 -11.53
C ASN A 3 10.22 -21.34 -10.52
N LYS A 4 9.39 -22.39 -10.51
CA LYS A 4 8.21 -22.45 -9.63
C LYS A 4 8.57 -22.74 -8.17
N ILE A 5 9.58 -23.56 -7.93
CA ILE A 5 10.00 -23.97 -6.57
C ILE A 5 10.76 -22.83 -5.88
N LEU A 6 11.65 -22.12 -6.57
CA LEU A 6 12.34 -20.93 -6.03
C LEU A 6 11.35 -19.81 -5.66
N ASN A 7 10.32 -19.58 -6.48
CA ASN A 7 9.24 -18.63 -6.17
C ASN A 7 8.36 -19.06 -4.98
N ALA A 8 8.27 -20.36 -4.70
CA ALA A 8 7.55 -20.85 -3.52
C ALA A 8 8.37 -20.66 -2.24
N PHE A 9 9.68 -20.90 -2.29
CA PHE A 9 10.58 -20.66 -1.16
C PHE A 9 10.83 -19.17 -0.88
N SER A 10 10.86 -18.30 -1.91
CA SER A 10 10.98 -16.85 -1.68
C SER A 10 9.75 -16.24 -0.99
N ARG A 11 8.62 -16.95 -0.96
CA ARG A 11 7.42 -16.56 -0.21
C ARG A 11 7.44 -17.05 1.25
N THR A 12 8.36 -17.95 1.60
CA THR A 12 8.49 -18.49 2.97
C THR A 12 9.45 -17.70 3.86
N LEU A 13 10.24 -16.80 3.28
CA LEU A 13 11.11 -15.88 4.00
C LEU A 13 10.64 -14.43 3.78
N PRO A 14 10.77 -13.55 4.78
CA PRO A 14 10.51 -12.12 4.58
C PRO A 14 11.37 -11.59 3.43
N ASP A 15 10.73 -11.00 2.42
CA ASP A 15 11.45 -10.28 1.36
C ASP A 15 11.80 -8.89 1.89
N ASP A 16 13.00 -8.70 2.42
CA ASP A 16 13.40 -7.41 3.01
C ASP A 16 13.89 -6.37 1.98
N ARG A 17 13.69 -6.62 0.67
CA ARG A 17 14.04 -5.63 -0.34
C ARG A 17 13.13 -4.40 -0.22
N PRO A 18 13.67 -3.17 -0.41
CA PRO A 18 12.86 -1.96 -0.41
C PRO A 18 11.75 -1.98 -1.44
N ILE A 19 10.60 -1.42 -1.07
CA ILE A 19 9.54 -1.08 -2.02
C ILE A 19 10.07 0.04 -2.93
N THR A 20 9.86 -0.11 -4.23
CA THR A 20 10.33 0.81 -5.26
C THR A 20 9.18 1.57 -5.93
N ALA A 21 7.96 1.04 -5.88
CA ALA A 21 6.76 1.71 -6.39
C ALA A 21 5.49 1.31 -5.65
N LEU A 22 4.51 2.21 -5.69
CA LEU A 22 3.16 2.03 -5.15
C LEU A 22 2.13 2.36 -6.24
N GLN A 23 1.02 1.63 -6.25
CA GLN A 23 -0.15 1.91 -7.08
C GLN A 23 -1.44 1.57 -6.32
N VAL A 24 -2.59 1.99 -6.84
CA VAL A 24 -3.91 1.58 -6.33
C VAL A 24 -4.71 1.00 -7.48
N VAL A 25 -5.47 -0.06 -7.24
CA VAL A 25 -6.39 -0.65 -8.23
C VAL A 25 -7.80 -0.78 -7.68
N GLU A 26 -8.80 -0.80 -8.56
CA GLU A 26 -10.17 -1.15 -8.16
C GLU A 26 -10.32 -2.65 -7.95
N SER A 27 -9.75 -3.46 -8.83
CA SER A 27 -9.83 -4.92 -8.76
C SER A 27 -8.48 -5.57 -8.50
N ILE A 28 -8.42 -6.48 -7.51
CA ILE A 28 -7.22 -7.29 -7.20
C ILE A 28 -6.73 -8.05 -8.44
N ASP A 29 -7.65 -8.58 -9.24
CA ASP A 29 -7.33 -9.35 -10.45
C ASP A 29 -6.70 -8.50 -11.56
N LYS A 30 -6.78 -7.17 -11.43
CA LYS A 30 -6.14 -6.20 -12.33
C LYS A 30 -4.87 -5.58 -11.74
N CYS A 31 -4.31 -6.18 -10.69
CA CYS A 31 -2.99 -5.79 -10.18
C CYS A 31 -1.97 -5.85 -11.34
N PRO A 32 -1.23 -4.75 -11.62
CA PRO A 32 -0.28 -4.73 -12.72
C PRO A 32 0.85 -5.75 -12.54
N ALA A 33 1.42 -6.20 -13.66
CA ALA A 33 2.59 -7.07 -13.63
C ALA A 33 3.75 -6.42 -12.84
N GLY A 34 4.44 -7.21 -12.03
CA GLY A 34 5.52 -6.72 -11.15
C GLY A 34 5.03 -6.08 -9.85
N PHE A 35 3.71 -5.96 -9.63
CA PHE A 35 3.12 -5.52 -8.38
C PHE A 35 2.45 -6.68 -7.62
N TYR A 36 2.28 -6.50 -6.31
CA TYR A 36 1.53 -7.39 -5.44
C TYR A 36 0.48 -6.60 -4.65
N PRO A 37 -0.79 -7.05 -4.61
CA PRO A 37 -1.85 -6.34 -3.92
C PRO A 37 -1.86 -6.69 -2.42
N VAL A 38 -1.98 -5.67 -1.57
CA VAL A 38 -2.33 -5.82 -0.15
C VAL A 38 -3.84 -6.04 -0.09
N SER A 39 -4.25 -7.31 -0.26
CA SER A 39 -5.66 -7.71 -0.35
C SER A 39 -6.28 -8.11 0.99
N LYS A 40 -5.43 -8.38 1.99
CA LYS A 40 -5.82 -8.92 3.29
C LYS A 40 -5.26 -8.13 4.45
N THR A 41 -6.03 -7.98 5.51
CA THR A 41 -5.53 -7.36 6.74
C THR A 41 -4.62 -8.33 7.47
N TYR A 42 -3.50 -7.83 8.00
CA TYR A 42 -2.48 -8.63 8.66
C TYR A 42 -3.03 -9.38 9.90
N ASP A 43 -3.92 -8.72 10.65
CA ASP A 43 -4.36 -9.19 11.96
C ASP A 43 -5.55 -10.16 11.95
N GLN A 44 -6.39 -10.11 10.92
CA GLN A 44 -7.65 -10.86 10.89
C GLN A 44 -7.93 -11.54 9.53
N ASP A 45 -7.02 -11.44 8.57
CA ASP A 45 -7.20 -11.97 7.20
C ASP A 45 -8.51 -11.48 6.54
N GLN A 46 -8.95 -10.27 6.89
CA GLN A 46 -10.15 -9.63 6.32
C GLN A 46 -9.80 -8.92 5.01
N ASP A 47 -10.82 -8.65 4.18
CA ASP A 47 -10.67 -7.83 2.97
C ASP A 47 -10.06 -6.46 3.31
N ALA A 48 -8.91 -6.14 2.72
CA ALA A 48 -8.17 -4.89 2.98
C ALA A 48 -8.56 -3.74 2.04
N ASP A 49 -9.83 -3.71 1.62
CA ASP A 49 -10.39 -2.62 0.82
C ASP A 49 -10.27 -1.27 1.54
N LEU A 50 -9.61 -0.31 0.89
CA LEU A 50 -9.35 1.04 1.38
C LEU A 50 -10.45 2.06 1.02
N TRP A 51 -11.46 1.67 0.25
CA TRP A 51 -12.55 2.58 -0.15
C TRP A 51 -13.75 2.56 0.82
N ARG A 52 -13.97 1.42 1.47
CA ARG A 52 -15.09 1.05 2.37
C ARG A 52 -16.32 1.97 2.27
N GLU A 53 -17.27 1.53 1.45
CA GLU A 53 -18.60 2.14 1.38
C GLU A 53 -19.46 1.82 2.60
N GLY A 54 -20.41 2.71 2.90
CA GLY A 54 -21.38 2.56 3.97
C GLY A 54 -22.80 2.27 3.47
N SER A 55 -23.00 1.94 2.20
CA SER A 55 -24.35 1.78 1.65
C SER A 55 -24.42 0.83 0.45
N PHE A 56 -25.61 0.28 0.23
CA PHE A 56 -25.98 -0.87 -0.62
C PHE A 56 -25.87 -0.65 -2.15
N ILE A 57 -25.12 0.35 -2.62
CA ILE A 57 -24.85 0.55 -4.05
C ILE A 57 -23.56 -0.20 -4.42
N ARG A 58 -23.42 -0.61 -5.69
CA ARG A 58 -22.30 -1.35 -6.28
C ARG A 58 -20.96 -1.07 -5.56
N LYS A 59 -20.48 -2.06 -4.79
CA LYS A 59 -19.25 -1.99 -3.99
C LYS A 59 -18.10 -1.50 -4.86
N ARG A 60 -17.63 -0.28 -4.59
CA ARG A 60 -16.35 0.22 -5.10
C ARG A 60 -15.26 -0.21 -4.12
N THR A 61 -14.24 -0.89 -4.64
CA THR A 61 -13.10 -1.37 -3.86
C THR A 61 -11.84 -0.65 -4.26
N ARG A 62 -10.88 -0.51 -3.34
CA ARG A 62 -9.53 -0.02 -3.64
C ARG A 62 -8.51 -0.85 -2.90
N TYR A 63 -7.52 -1.34 -3.62
CA TYR A 63 -6.42 -2.12 -3.06
C TYR A 63 -5.10 -1.43 -3.35
N LEU A 64 -4.27 -1.30 -2.33
CA LEU A 64 -2.90 -0.83 -2.48
C LEU A 64 -2.07 -1.96 -3.12
N CYS A 65 -1.28 -1.61 -4.12
CA CYS A 65 -0.37 -2.49 -4.83
C CYS A 65 1.06 -2.01 -4.64
N LEU A 66 1.95 -2.93 -4.29
CA LEU A 66 3.34 -2.66 -3.95
C LEU A 66 4.24 -3.29 -5.01
N SER A 67 5.39 -2.69 -5.31
CA SER A 67 6.42 -3.35 -6.10
C SER A 67 7.79 -3.17 -5.49
N LYS A 68 8.65 -4.18 -5.69
CA LYS A 68 10.07 -4.18 -5.32
C LYS A 68 10.98 -4.23 -6.56
N THR A 69 10.39 -4.18 -7.75
CA THR A 69 11.08 -4.29 -9.05
C THR A 69 10.71 -3.16 -10.00
N GLU A 70 9.47 -2.68 -9.95
CA GLU A 70 8.95 -1.60 -10.78
C GLU A 70 9.21 -0.23 -10.15
N GLY A 71 9.14 0.84 -10.95
CA GLY A 71 9.34 2.22 -10.50
C GLY A 71 10.54 2.87 -11.14
N PHE A 72 10.96 4.01 -10.59
CA PHE A 72 12.09 4.75 -11.12
C PHE A 72 13.43 4.10 -10.72
N PRO A 73 14.42 4.03 -11.63
CA PRO A 73 15.74 3.50 -11.31
C PRO A 73 16.35 4.17 -10.09
N HIS A 74 16.90 3.35 -9.19
CA HIS A 74 17.56 3.78 -7.94
C HIS A 74 16.67 4.49 -6.93
N LEU A 75 15.36 4.62 -7.15
CA LEU A 75 14.45 5.19 -6.16
C LEU A 75 13.76 4.10 -5.34
N VAL A 76 13.60 4.37 -4.05
CA VAL A 76 12.88 3.52 -3.10
C VAL A 76 11.89 4.37 -2.32
N VAL A 77 10.80 3.75 -1.88
CA VAL A 77 9.84 4.36 -0.95
C VAL A 77 10.53 4.52 0.38
N LYS A 78 10.72 5.76 0.81
CA LYS A 78 11.35 6.09 2.08
C LYS A 78 10.33 6.22 3.19
N GLU A 79 9.21 6.89 2.92
CA GLU A 79 8.27 7.30 3.94
C GLU A 79 6.85 7.29 3.38
N ILE A 80 5.88 7.02 4.25
CA ILE A 80 4.46 6.92 3.92
C ILE A 80 3.66 7.65 4.99
N VAL A 81 2.74 8.50 4.54
CA VAL A 81 1.88 9.28 5.45
C VAL A 81 0.44 9.19 4.98
N VAL A 82 -0.48 8.99 5.92
CA VAL A 82 -1.92 9.08 5.64
C VAL A 82 -2.41 10.47 5.97
N ILE A 83 -2.92 11.18 4.96
CA ILE A 83 -3.50 12.52 5.11
C ILE A 83 -5.00 12.52 4.77
N ASN A 84 -5.69 13.63 5.06
CA ASN A 84 -7.04 13.83 4.52
C ASN A 84 -6.98 13.95 3.00
N GLU A 85 -7.99 13.43 2.30
CA GLU A 85 -8.03 13.45 0.83
C GLU A 85 -7.98 14.86 0.23
N LYS A 86 -8.50 15.86 0.96
CA LYS A 86 -8.47 17.27 0.55
C LYS A 86 -7.21 18.02 0.98
N SER A 87 -6.34 17.40 1.78
CA SER A 87 -5.10 18.02 2.23
C SER A 87 -4.05 17.97 1.13
N LEU A 88 -3.23 19.01 1.04
CA LEU A 88 -2.06 19.02 0.19
C LEU A 88 -0.99 18.06 0.75
N PRO A 89 -0.25 17.35 -0.11
CA PRO A 89 0.90 16.58 0.32
C PRO A 89 1.99 17.52 0.86
N THR A 90 2.68 17.09 1.89
CA THR A 90 3.90 17.75 2.38
C THR A 90 4.96 17.80 1.27
N GLU A 91 5.86 18.77 1.34
CA GLU A 91 6.96 18.90 0.37
C GLU A 91 7.72 17.58 0.20
N GLY A 92 7.95 17.19 -1.07
CA GLY A 92 8.64 15.95 -1.44
C GLY A 92 7.77 14.69 -1.43
N PHE A 93 6.51 14.77 -1.02
CA PHE A 93 5.56 13.64 -1.09
C PHE A 93 4.78 13.64 -2.40
N SER A 94 4.57 12.43 -2.93
CA SER A 94 3.77 12.13 -4.12
C SER A 94 2.39 11.60 -3.73
N LEU A 95 1.41 11.79 -4.63
CA LEU A 95 0.03 11.32 -4.47
C LEU A 95 -0.27 10.18 -5.44
N LEU A 96 -1.01 9.18 -4.97
CA LEU A 96 -1.60 8.13 -5.80
C LEU A 96 -3.03 8.53 -6.20
N SER A 97 -3.21 9.54 -7.05
CA SER A 97 -4.53 10.17 -7.24
C SER A 97 -5.58 9.29 -7.93
N LYS A 98 -5.15 8.36 -8.79
CA LYS A 98 -6.01 7.51 -9.60
C LYS A 98 -5.65 6.03 -9.50
N THR A 99 -6.62 5.18 -9.83
CA THR A 99 -6.43 3.75 -9.96
C THR A 99 -5.75 3.41 -11.28
N ALA A 100 -4.75 2.53 -11.23
CA ALA A 100 -3.96 2.17 -12.40
C ALA A 100 -4.74 1.33 -13.42
N ASP A 101 -5.78 0.63 -12.99
CA ASP A 101 -6.56 -0.30 -13.82
C ASP A 101 -7.78 0.34 -14.51
N SER A 102 -8.21 1.52 -14.05
CA SER A 102 -9.46 2.13 -14.53
C SER A 102 -9.49 3.67 -14.51
N GLU A 103 -8.38 4.32 -14.14
CA GLU A 103 -8.25 5.78 -14.07
C GLU A 103 -9.29 6.47 -13.17
N GLN A 104 -9.93 5.72 -12.28
CA GLN A 104 -10.91 6.24 -11.33
C GLN A 104 -10.20 6.90 -10.15
N LYS A 105 -10.91 7.76 -9.42
CA LYS A 105 -10.41 8.33 -8.17
C LYS A 105 -9.96 7.22 -7.21
N ALA A 106 -8.75 7.31 -6.66
CA ALA A 106 -8.19 6.28 -5.77
C ALA A 106 -8.67 6.39 -4.32
N TRP A 107 -9.03 7.59 -3.87
CA TRP A 107 -9.29 7.89 -2.45
C TRP A 107 -10.60 8.62 -2.22
N ARG A 108 -11.09 8.62 -0.97
CA ARG A 108 -12.33 9.35 -0.60
C ARG A 108 -12.18 10.26 0.61
N LYS A 109 -11.78 9.73 1.77
CA LYS A 109 -11.69 10.48 3.03
C LYS A 109 -10.24 10.71 3.44
N LYS A 110 -9.48 9.62 3.39
CA LYS A 110 -8.05 9.58 3.63
C LYS A 110 -7.35 9.14 2.34
N GLN A 111 -6.10 9.55 2.20
CA GLN A 111 -5.25 9.13 1.09
C GLN A 111 -3.85 8.85 1.60
N ILE A 112 -3.18 7.91 0.95
CA ILE A 112 -1.77 7.64 1.16
C ILE A 112 -0.95 8.60 0.30
N THR A 113 0.02 9.24 0.94
CA THR A 113 1.12 9.92 0.27
C THR A 113 2.42 9.20 0.58
N TYR A 114 3.40 9.31 -0.31
CA TYR A 114 4.68 8.65 -0.13
C TYR A 114 5.83 9.52 -0.62
N ARG A 115 6.99 9.35 -0.02
CA ARG A 115 8.23 10.02 -0.43
C ARG A 115 9.18 9.00 -1.01
N LEU A 116 9.79 9.35 -2.15
CA LEU A 116 10.89 8.57 -2.73
C LEU A 116 12.24 9.13 -2.27
N ALA A 117 13.22 8.23 -2.12
CA ALA A 117 14.61 8.60 -1.90
C ALA A 117 15.52 7.78 -2.81
N ASN A 118 16.69 8.32 -3.13
CA ASN A 118 17.70 7.57 -3.86
C ASN A 118 18.33 6.52 -2.93
N ARG A 119 18.27 5.25 -3.34
CA ARG A 119 18.79 4.10 -2.58
C ARG A 119 20.28 4.24 -2.24
N ARG A 120 21.06 5.00 -3.01
CA ARG A 120 22.49 5.23 -2.74
C ARG A 120 22.74 6.17 -1.57
N PHE A 121 21.77 7.02 -1.22
CA PHE A 121 21.94 8.10 -0.24
C PHE A 121 21.04 7.96 0.99
N THR A 122 20.10 7.01 1.00
CA THR A 122 19.23 6.74 2.15
C THR A 122 19.75 5.56 2.96
N THR A 123 19.64 5.66 4.28
CA THR A 123 19.99 4.58 5.23
C THR A 123 18.79 3.71 5.58
N GLU A 124 17.58 4.16 5.24
CA GLU A 124 16.30 3.50 5.54
C GLU A 124 15.38 3.54 4.32
N ALA A 125 14.50 2.54 4.22
CA ALA A 125 13.44 2.46 3.23
C ALA A 125 12.32 1.55 3.73
N VAL A 126 11.11 1.77 3.23
CA VAL A 126 9.97 0.90 3.50
C VAL A 126 10.16 -0.41 2.74
N THR A 127 10.12 -1.54 3.46
CA THR A 127 10.26 -2.89 2.89
C THR A 127 8.93 -3.61 2.77
N ASP A 128 7.93 -3.23 3.58
CA ASP A 128 6.60 -3.81 3.54
C ASP A 128 5.52 -2.81 4.03
N ILE A 129 4.27 -3.02 3.63
CA ILE A 129 3.11 -2.25 4.09
C ILE A 129 1.98 -3.23 4.40
N ILE A 130 1.53 -3.17 5.65
CA ILE A 130 0.39 -3.96 6.12
C ILE A 130 -0.80 -3.06 6.45
N ILE A 131 -1.99 -3.63 6.29
CA ILE A 131 -3.24 -3.01 6.74
C ILE A 131 -3.73 -3.81 7.94
N CYS A 132 -4.11 -3.12 9.03
CA CYS A 132 -4.67 -3.75 10.21
C CYS A 132 -6.15 -3.35 10.37
N SER A 133 -6.99 -4.31 10.74
CA SER A 133 -8.43 -4.08 10.93
C SER A 133 -8.76 -3.55 12.33
N ARG A 134 -8.09 -4.07 13.37
CA ARG A 134 -8.38 -3.77 14.78
C ARG A 134 -7.16 -3.28 15.55
N LEU A 135 -5.95 -3.67 15.15
CA LEU A 135 -4.74 -3.25 15.85
C LEU A 135 -4.62 -1.72 15.81
N LYS A 136 -4.59 -1.11 17.00
CA LYS A 136 -4.37 0.34 17.19
C LYS A 136 -2.89 0.70 17.38
N LYS A 137 -2.02 -0.31 17.46
CA LYS A 137 -0.57 -0.19 17.53
C LYS A 137 0.02 -1.02 16.40
N ALA A 138 1.06 -0.51 15.74
CA ALA A 138 1.79 -1.27 14.75
C ALA A 138 2.42 -2.52 15.42
N PRO A 139 2.41 -3.68 14.74
CA PRO A 139 3.19 -4.85 15.15
C PRO A 139 4.68 -4.53 15.24
N GLU A 140 5.44 -5.39 15.93
CA GLU A 140 6.90 -5.30 15.96
C GLU A 140 7.47 -5.28 14.53
N GLY A 141 8.46 -4.41 14.29
CA GLY A 141 9.06 -4.21 12.97
C GLY A 141 8.27 -3.29 12.02
N PHE A 142 7.11 -2.78 12.43
CA PHE A 142 6.31 -1.83 11.65
C PHE A 142 6.13 -0.50 12.39
N GLU A 143 5.99 0.57 11.61
CA GLU A 143 5.62 1.90 12.10
C GLU A 143 4.18 2.25 11.70
N PHE A 144 3.50 3.00 12.57
CA PHE A 144 2.12 3.40 12.33
C PHE A 144 2.04 4.62 11.41
N ALA A 145 1.55 4.43 10.18
CA ALA A 145 1.44 5.50 9.18
C ALA A 145 0.13 6.33 9.25
N GLY A 146 -0.90 5.84 9.95
CA GLY A 146 -2.16 6.57 10.15
C GLY A 146 -3.42 5.70 10.12
N TYR A 147 -4.56 6.33 10.43
CA TYR A 147 -5.87 5.68 10.44
C TYR A 147 -6.68 6.00 9.16
N ASP A 148 -7.40 5.01 8.65
CA ASP A 148 -8.42 5.17 7.60
C ASP A 148 -9.78 5.70 8.14
N LEU A 149 -9.95 5.73 9.47
CA LEU A 149 -11.14 6.16 10.24
C LEU A 149 -12.47 5.40 9.95
N LYS A 150 -12.76 4.44 10.84
CA LYS A 150 -13.93 4.52 11.75
C LYS A 150 -13.45 4.24 13.18
N GLN A 151 -13.17 5.27 13.97
CA GLN A 151 -13.35 5.15 15.42
C GLN A 151 -14.63 5.93 15.73
N TYR A 152 -15.77 5.25 15.64
CA TYR A 152 -16.90 5.66 16.46
C TYR A 152 -16.53 5.22 17.87
N ILE A 153 -16.19 6.19 18.71
CA ILE A 153 -16.33 6.04 20.14
C ILE A 153 -17.81 6.32 20.37
N ASP A 154 -18.57 5.31 20.80
CA ASP A 154 -19.84 5.54 21.51
C ASP A 154 -19.52 6.16 22.87
#